data_AF-A0A0G1C4R0-F1
#
_entry.id   AF-A0A0G1C4R0-F1
#
_cell.length_a   1.000
_cell.length_b   1.000
_cell.length_c   1.000
_cell.angle_alpha   90.00
_cell.angle_beta   90.00
_cell.angle_gamma   90.00
#
_symmetry.space_group_name_H-M   'P 1'
#
loop_
_entity.id
_entity.type
_entity.pdbx_description
1 polymer ?
#
loop_
_entity_poly.entity_id
_entity_poly.type
_entity_poly.pdbx_seq_one_letter_code
_entity_poly.pdbx_strand_id
1 'polypeptide(L)'
;MQLTSVFSNNQAIPSKFTCDGGNVNPELNISGVPKEAKGLSLIVDDPDAPSGDFVHWVMWNFGPETQQIKENTIPTGVGTVVGKNDFGNNEYGGPCPPSGTHRYQFTVYALDKKLDLPAVSGKKELLAVMNGHILAETKLTGKYR
;
A
#
# COMPACT_ATOMS: atom_id res chain seq x y z
N MET A 1 -0.96 4.29 15.07
CA MET A 1 -1.38 4.69 13.72
C MET A 1 -2.75 4.10 13.41
N GLN A 2 -3.50 4.73 12.51
CA GLN A 2 -4.75 4.21 11.95
C GLN A 2 -4.79 4.48 10.45
N LEU A 3 -5.47 3.59 9.71
CA LEU A 3 -5.69 3.68 8.27
C LEU A 3 -7.17 3.46 7.97
N THR A 4 -7.77 4.39 7.24
CA THR A 4 -9.17 4.31 6.81
C THR A 4 -9.30 4.64 5.32
N SER A 5 -10.40 4.20 4.70
CA SER A 5 -10.67 4.42 3.28
C SER A 5 -12.18 4.57 3.06
N VAL A 6 -12.60 4.56 1.80
CA VAL A 6 -13.98 4.51 1.32
C VAL A 6 -14.69 3.17 1.62
N PHE A 7 -13.98 2.23 2.26
CA PHE A 7 -14.53 0.98 2.80
C PHE A 7 -13.99 0.76 4.22
N SER A 8 -14.79 0.09 5.04
CA SER A 8 -14.37 -0.31 6.40
C SER A 8 -13.55 -1.60 6.37
N ASN A 9 -12.82 -1.87 7.45
CA ASN A 9 -12.01 -3.07 7.56
C ASN A 9 -12.85 -4.35 7.36
N ASN A 10 -12.32 -5.28 6.57
CA ASN A 10 -12.95 -6.53 6.11
C ASN A 10 -14.24 -6.36 5.29
N GLN A 11 -14.56 -5.15 4.81
CA GLN A 11 -15.71 -4.90 3.94
C GLN A 11 -15.31 -4.90 2.45
N ALA A 12 -16.32 -4.89 1.58
CA ALA A 12 -16.14 -4.91 0.14
C ALA A 12 -15.42 -3.64 -0.36
N ILE A 13 -14.43 -3.83 -1.22
CA ILE A 13 -13.80 -2.75 -2.00
C ILE A 13 -14.78 -2.36 -3.12
N PRO A 14 -15.11 -1.07 -3.29
CA PRO A 14 -15.95 -0.64 -4.41
C PRO A 14 -15.31 -1.00 -5.76
N SER A 15 -16.12 -1.51 -6.70
CA SER A 15 -15.66 -1.99 -8.02
C SER A 15 -14.85 -0.96 -8.80
N LYS A 16 -15.11 0.33 -8.56
CA LYS A 16 -14.32 1.46 -9.11
C LYS A 16 -12.81 1.28 -8.96
N PHE A 17 -12.34 0.67 -7.87
CA PHE A 17 -10.92 0.51 -7.55
C PHE A 17 -10.34 -0.85 -7.98
N THR A 18 -11.07 -1.59 -8.81
CA THR A 18 -10.76 -2.97 -9.20
C THR A 18 -10.64 -3.08 -10.72
N CYS A 19 -10.32 -4.27 -11.24
CA CYS A 19 -10.28 -4.50 -12.69
C CYS A 19 -11.63 -4.36 -13.39
N ASP A 20 -12.75 -4.48 -12.65
CA ASP A 20 -14.10 -4.25 -13.17
C ASP A 20 -14.49 -2.76 -13.25
N GLY A 21 -13.58 -1.86 -12.88
CA GLY A 21 -13.81 -0.42 -12.82
C GLY A 21 -12.66 0.39 -13.40
N GLY A 22 -12.32 1.49 -12.72
CA GLY A 22 -11.27 2.40 -13.16
C GLY A 22 -9.86 1.89 -12.91
N ASN A 23 -9.69 0.82 -12.12
CA ASN A 23 -8.40 0.27 -11.73
C ASN A 23 -7.44 1.31 -11.12
N VAL A 24 -7.99 2.23 -10.32
CA VAL A 24 -7.25 3.28 -9.61
C VAL A 24 -7.22 3.00 -8.11
N ASN A 25 -6.24 3.52 -7.39
CA ASN A 25 -6.17 3.34 -5.94
C ASN A 25 -7.37 4.03 -5.25
N PRO A 26 -7.92 3.43 -4.18
CA PRO A 26 -8.87 4.13 -3.33
C PRO A 26 -8.18 5.25 -2.55
N GLU A 27 -8.96 6.21 -2.06
CA GLU A 27 -8.47 7.19 -1.09
C GLU A 27 -8.04 6.48 0.20
N LEU A 28 -6.88 6.84 0.74
CA LEU A 28 -6.36 6.33 2.01
C LEU A 28 -6.11 7.50 2.95
N ASN A 29 -6.70 7.45 4.14
CA ASN A 29 -6.50 8.43 5.20
C ASN A 29 -5.65 7.81 6.32
N ILE A 30 -4.56 8.48 6.67
CA ILE A 30 -3.53 8.03 7.60
C ILE A 30 -3.51 8.98 8.79
N SER A 31 -3.54 8.42 10.00
CA SER A 31 -3.47 9.22 11.22
C SER A 31 -2.64 8.55 12.32
N GLY A 32 -2.24 9.34 13.31
CA GLY A 32 -1.45 8.87 14.44
C GLY A 32 -0.06 8.37 14.05
N VAL A 33 0.58 9.01 13.07
CA VAL A 33 1.99 8.79 12.69
C VAL A 33 2.89 9.24 13.85
N PRO A 34 3.87 8.43 14.30
CA PRO A 34 4.85 8.83 15.31
C PRO A 34 5.63 10.09 14.92
N LYS A 35 5.96 10.94 15.89
CA LYS A 35 6.69 12.21 15.63
C LYS A 35 8.12 11.96 15.15
N GLU A 36 8.68 10.81 15.49
CA GLU A 36 10.03 10.37 15.15
C GLU A 36 10.12 9.82 13.71
N ALA A 37 8.98 9.64 13.03
CA ALA A 37 8.94 9.12 11.67
C ALA A 37 9.61 10.08 10.69
N LYS A 38 10.49 9.54 9.85
CA LYS A 38 11.19 10.27 8.77
C LYS A 38 10.67 9.94 7.37
N GLY A 39 9.86 8.90 7.26
CA GLY A 39 9.20 8.48 6.04
C GLY A 39 8.14 7.43 6.32
N LEU A 40 7.20 7.30 5.39
CA LEU A 40 6.20 6.25 5.38
C LEU A 40 6.44 5.31 4.19
N SER A 41 5.96 4.07 4.35
CA SER A 41 5.88 3.07 3.29
C SER A 41 4.49 2.46 3.23
N LEU A 42 4.06 2.02 2.06
CA LEU A 42 2.79 1.33 1.83
C LEU A 42 3.06 0.06 1.02
N ILE A 43 2.49 -1.05 1.47
CA ILE A 43 2.39 -2.30 0.73
C ILE A 43 0.91 -2.64 0.60
N VAL A 44 0.48 -2.99 -0.61
CA VAL A 44 -0.82 -3.58 -0.91
C VAL A 44 -0.61 -4.96 -1.49
N ASP A 45 -1.08 -5.99 -0.79
CA ASP A 45 -0.89 -7.39 -1.17
C ASP A 45 -2.17 -8.24 -1.00
N ASP A 46 -2.27 -9.28 -1.81
CA ASP A 46 -3.32 -10.29 -1.79
C ASP A 46 -2.74 -11.64 -1.34
N PRO A 47 -2.88 -12.01 -0.04
CA PRO A 47 -2.44 -13.31 0.45
C PRO A 47 -3.25 -14.49 -0.08
N ASP A 48 -4.43 -14.25 -0.68
CA ASP A 48 -5.35 -15.29 -1.15
C ASP A 48 -5.15 -15.59 -2.65
N ALA A 49 -4.23 -14.89 -3.32
CA ALA A 49 -3.86 -15.17 -4.71
C ALA A 49 -3.43 -16.64 -4.91
N PRO A 50 -3.65 -17.26 -6.10
CA PRO A 50 -3.38 -18.69 -6.30
C PRO A 50 -1.93 -19.13 -6.05
N SER A 51 -0.95 -18.26 -6.31
CA SER A 51 0.47 -18.47 -6.03
C SER A 51 0.90 -18.06 -4.62
N GLY A 52 -0.04 -17.53 -3.83
CA GLY A 52 0.21 -16.86 -2.55
C GLY A 52 0.81 -15.46 -2.75
N ASP A 53 0.44 -14.55 -1.84
CA ASP A 53 1.05 -13.23 -1.63
C ASP A 53 1.38 -12.42 -2.90
N PHE A 54 0.34 -11.92 -3.57
CA PHE A 54 0.48 -11.12 -4.80
C PHE A 54 0.52 -9.62 -4.48
N VAL A 55 1.57 -8.92 -4.89
CA VAL A 55 1.79 -7.49 -4.62
C VAL A 55 1.07 -6.64 -5.67
N HIS A 56 0.07 -5.90 -5.20
CA HIS A 56 -0.74 -4.98 -6.00
C HIS A 56 -0.17 -3.56 -6.06
N TRP A 57 0.51 -3.13 -5.00
CA TRP A 57 1.11 -1.80 -4.94
C TRP A 57 2.20 -1.74 -3.87
N VAL A 58 3.30 -1.06 -4.16
CA VAL A 58 4.38 -0.87 -3.19
C VAL A 58 5.02 0.50 -3.37
N MET A 59 5.21 1.23 -2.28
CA MET A 59 5.87 2.53 -2.29
C MET A 59 6.54 2.86 -0.95
N TRP A 60 7.50 3.76 -0.98
CA TRP A 60 8.22 4.22 0.20
C TRP A 60 8.65 5.69 0.09
N ASN A 61 9.19 6.21 1.19
CA ASN A 61 9.75 7.56 1.33
C ASN A 61 8.76 8.72 1.16
N PHE A 62 7.44 8.47 1.14
CA PHE A 62 6.47 9.57 1.22
C PHE A 62 6.48 10.19 2.62
N GLY A 63 6.18 11.48 2.71
CA GLY A 63 6.42 12.29 3.90
C GLY A 63 5.65 11.81 5.14
N PRO A 64 6.26 11.85 6.34
CA PRO A 64 5.57 11.49 7.60
C PRO A 64 4.36 12.37 7.91
N GLU A 65 4.28 13.56 7.30
CA GLU A 65 3.14 14.47 7.35
C GLU A 65 1.97 14.05 6.43
N THR A 66 2.12 13.00 5.63
CA THR A 66 1.07 12.53 4.72
C THR A 66 -0.13 12.03 5.50
N GLN A 67 -1.21 12.82 5.52
CA GLN A 67 -2.48 12.46 6.14
C GLN A 67 -3.44 11.78 5.17
N GLN A 68 -3.23 11.97 3.86
CA GLN A 68 -4.12 11.48 2.82
C GLN A 68 -3.35 11.11 1.56
N ILE A 69 -3.67 9.95 0.99
CA ILE A 69 -3.37 9.58 -0.38
C ILE A 69 -4.69 9.66 -1.13
N LYS A 70 -4.83 10.64 -2.03
CA LYS A 70 -6.09 10.82 -2.76
C LYS A 70 -6.30 9.67 -3.73
N GLU A 71 -7.56 9.41 -4.05
CA GLU A 71 -7.91 8.50 -5.15
C GLU A 71 -7.15 8.85 -6.42
N ASN A 72 -6.68 7.83 -7.15
CA ASN A 72 -5.99 7.97 -8.43
C ASN A 72 -4.77 8.91 -8.38
N THR A 73 -4.03 8.86 -7.26
CA THR A 73 -2.82 9.65 -7.04
C THR A 73 -1.83 8.87 -6.18
N ILE A 74 -0.60 9.35 -6.17
CA ILE A 74 0.41 9.03 -5.16
C ILE A 74 0.64 10.24 -4.25
N PRO A 75 1.17 10.07 -3.03
CA PRO A 75 1.55 11.19 -2.18
C PRO A 75 2.51 12.14 -2.92
N THR A 76 2.07 13.39 -3.08
CA THR A 76 2.88 14.44 -3.71
C THR A 76 3.90 14.97 -2.71
N GLY A 77 5.19 14.78 -3.00
CA GLY A 77 6.29 15.24 -2.15
C GLY A 77 7.65 14.85 -2.71
N VAL A 78 8.71 15.49 -2.23
CA VAL A 78 10.08 15.18 -2.66
C VAL A 78 10.49 13.82 -2.09
N GLY A 79 10.55 12.81 -2.97
CA GLY A 79 11.20 11.54 -2.70
C GLY A 79 10.29 10.31 -2.56
N THR A 80 8.98 10.41 -2.81
CA THR A 80 8.13 9.21 -2.93
C THR A 80 8.67 8.32 -4.05
N VAL A 81 8.92 7.05 -3.74
CA VAL A 81 9.33 6.04 -4.73
C VAL A 81 8.24 4.98 -4.79
N VAL A 82 7.72 4.72 -5.99
CA VAL A 82 6.83 3.58 -6.26
C VAL A 82 7.70 2.43 -6.76
N GLY A 83 7.64 1.29 -6.09
CA GLY A 83 8.41 0.10 -6.44
C GLY A 83 7.71 -0.79 -7.46
N LYS A 84 8.38 -1.87 -7.84
CA LYS A 84 7.86 -2.85 -8.78
C LYS A 84 6.86 -3.79 -8.08
N ASN A 85 5.64 -3.84 -8.61
CA ASN A 85 4.59 -4.78 -8.19
C ASN A 85 4.67 -6.10 -8.99
N ASP A 86 3.79 -7.06 -8.70
CA ASP A 86 3.81 -8.36 -9.37
C ASP A 86 3.17 -8.34 -10.78
N PHE A 87 2.53 -7.23 -11.16
CA PHE A 87 2.18 -6.95 -12.56
C PHE A 87 3.40 -6.51 -13.39
N GLY A 88 4.55 -6.30 -12.74
CA GLY A 88 5.80 -5.95 -13.40
C GLY A 88 5.99 -4.46 -13.67
N ASN A 89 5.15 -3.60 -13.10
CA ASN A 89 5.20 -2.15 -13.27
C ASN A 89 5.26 -1.41 -11.91
N ASN A 90 5.33 -0.08 -11.97
CA ASN A 90 5.48 0.81 -10.82
C ASN A 90 4.20 1.60 -10.55
N GLU A 91 3.06 0.91 -10.56
CA GLU A 91 1.73 1.51 -10.45
C GLU A 91 0.84 0.71 -9.50
N TYR A 92 -0.35 1.23 -9.19
CA TYR A 92 -1.38 0.45 -8.51
C TYR A 92 -2.04 -0.49 -9.50
N GLY A 93 -2.14 -1.78 -9.16
CA GLY A 93 -3.05 -2.71 -9.83
C GLY A 93 -4.17 -3.11 -8.87
N GLY A 94 -5.42 -2.96 -9.28
CA GLY A 94 -6.59 -3.25 -8.45
C GLY A 94 -6.88 -4.75 -8.28
N PRO A 95 -7.78 -5.10 -7.34
CA PRO A 95 -8.34 -6.44 -7.21
C PRO A 95 -8.85 -7.01 -8.54
N CYS A 96 -8.51 -8.27 -8.80
CA CYS A 96 -9.04 -9.04 -9.93
C CYS A 96 -8.98 -10.56 -9.63
N PRO A 97 -9.68 -11.03 -8.59
CA PRO A 97 -9.58 -12.41 -8.18
C PRO A 97 -10.17 -13.32 -9.26
N PRO A 98 -9.50 -14.43 -9.64
CA PRO A 98 -10.01 -15.34 -10.66
C PRO A 98 -11.25 -16.12 -10.20
N SER A 99 -11.43 -16.28 -8.88
CA SER A 99 -12.59 -16.93 -8.27
C SER A 99 -12.64 -16.64 -6.77
N GLY A 100 -13.83 -16.79 -6.17
CA GLY A 100 -13.97 -16.66 -4.73
C GLY A 100 -13.81 -15.22 -4.24
N THR A 101 -13.66 -15.05 -2.93
CA THR A 101 -13.43 -13.72 -2.33
C THR A 101 -12.01 -13.66 -1.80
N HIS A 102 -11.23 -12.72 -2.31
CA HIS A 102 -9.87 -12.47 -1.87
C HIS A 102 -9.83 -11.30 -0.90
N ARG A 103 -8.80 -11.27 -0.05
CA ARG A 103 -8.48 -10.16 0.86
C ARG A 103 -7.35 -9.35 0.26
N TYR A 104 -7.47 -8.03 0.29
CA TYR A 104 -6.43 -7.11 -0.12
C TYR A 104 -6.01 -6.30 1.10
N GLN A 105 -4.75 -6.43 1.49
CA GLN A 105 -4.20 -5.84 2.71
C GLN A 105 -3.45 -4.57 2.36
N PHE A 106 -3.94 -3.42 2.82
CA PHE A 106 -3.26 -2.14 2.71
C PHE A 106 -2.51 -1.91 4.02
N THR A 107 -1.18 -2.01 4.01
CA THR A 107 -0.36 -1.86 5.21
C THR A 107 0.56 -0.66 5.08
N VAL A 108 0.41 0.30 6.00
CA VAL A 108 1.28 1.49 6.08
C VAL A 108 2.24 1.34 7.25
N TYR A 109 3.52 1.61 6.99
CA TYR A 109 4.60 1.58 7.96
C TYR A 109 5.15 2.99 8.16
N ALA A 110 5.42 3.37 9.40
CA ALA A 110 6.21 4.55 9.74
C ALA A 110 7.63 4.16 10.09
N LEU A 111 8.62 4.82 9.47
CA LEU A 111 10.03 4.46 9.56
C LEU A 111 10.86 5.56 10.23
N ASP A 112 11.87 5.18 11.00
CA ASP A 112 12.82 6.11 11.65
C ASP A 112 13.89 6.70 10.70
N LYS A 113 13.84 6.32 9.41
CA LYS A 113 14.77 6.72 8.36
C LYS A 113 14.08 6.76 6.99
N LYS A 114 14.70 7.49 6.07
CA LYS A 114 14.46 7.31 4.63
C LYS A 114 15.25 6.10 4.12
N LEU A 115 14.71 5.45 3.09
CA LEU A 115 15.29 4.27 2.48
C LEU A 115 16.05 4.65 1.21
N ASP A 116 17.25 4.11 1.07
CA ASP A 116 18.01 4.11 -0.18
C ASP A 116 17.72 2.79 -0.91
N LEU A 117 16.60 2.76 -1.63
CA LEU A 117 16.09 1.60 -2.34
C LEU A 117 15.61 2.05 -3.72
N PRO A 118 16.10 1.45 -4.83
CA PRO A 118 15.71 1.88 -6.17
C PRO A 118 14.31 1.38 -6.55
N ALA A 119 13.63 2.10 -7.44
CA ALA A 119 12.25 1.81 -7.88
C ALA A 119 12.07 0.42 -8.55
N VAL A 120 13.15 -0.23 -9.00
CA VAL A 120 13.10 -1.59 -9.53
C VAL A 120 12.83 -2.66 -8.46
N SER A 121 12.91 -2.28 -7.18
CA SER A 121 12.75 -3.17 -6.03
C SER A 121 11.27 -3.40 -5.71
N GLY A 122 10.95 -4.57 -5.14
CA GLY A 122 9.59 -4.94 -4.75
C GLY A 122 9.41 -5.08 -3.24
N LYS A 123 8.29 -5.71 -2.85
CA LYS A 123 7.92 -5.95 -1.45
C LYS A 123 9.04 -6.62 -0.64
N LYS A 124 9.71 -7.62 -1.21
CA LYS A 124 10.73 -8.41 -0.51
C LYS A 124 11.92 -7.54 -0.08
N GLU A 125 12.49 -6.77 -1.01
CA GLU A 125 13.62 -5.88 -0.72
C GLU A 125 13.19 -4.77 0.23
N LEU A 126 11.98 -4.22 0.05
CA LEU A 126 11.43 -3.21 0.95
C LEU A 126 11.31 -3.72 2.38
N LEU A 127 10.72 -4.89 2.61
CA LEU A 127 10.64 -5.51 3.94
C LEU A 127 12.02 -5.73 4.56
N ALA A 128 13.00 -6.16 3.77
CA ALA A 128 14.36 -6.37 4.24
C ALA A 128 15.02 -5.08 4.73
N VAL A 129 14.88 -3.96 4.00
CA VAL A 129 15.48 -2.68 4.40
C VAL A 129 14.70 -1.94 5.49
N MET A 130 13.41 -2.25 5.67
CA MET A 130 12.58 -1.73 6.76
C MET A 130 12.82 -2.45 8.09
N ASN A 131 13.34 -3.68 8.05
CA ASN A 131 13.55 -4.48 9.25
C ASN A 131 14.45 -3.75 10.27
N GLY A 132 13.98 -3.62 11.51
CA GLY A 132 14.65 -2.85 12.57
C GLY A 132 14.42 -1.34 12.54
N HIS A 133 13.68 -0.82 11.57
CA HIS A 133 13.41 0.62 11.38
C HIS A 133 11.92 1.00 11.48
N ILE A 134 11.03 0.03 11.66
CA ILE A 134 9.58 0.25 11.79
C ILE A 134 9.27 0.79 13.20
N LEU A 135 8.78 2.02 13.27
CA LEU A 135 8.32 2.66 14.50
C LEU A 135 6.87 2.30 14.83
N ALA A 136 6.04 2.17 13.80
CA ALA A 136 4.64 1.78 13.91
C ALA A 136 4.11 1.29 12.57
N GLU A 137 3.03 0.51 12.60
CA GLU A 137 2.31 0.06 11.42
C GLU A 137 0.80 0.13 11.65
N THR A 138 0.04 0.14 10.56
CA THR A 138 -1.41 0.00 10.56
C THR A 138 -1.84 -0.72 9.30
N LYS A 139 -2.93 -1.49 9.40
CA LYS A 139 -3.46 -2.29 8.29
C LYS A 139 -4.95 -2.08 8.11
N LEU A 140 -5.37 -1.95 6.86
CA LEU A 140 -6.77 -1.98 6.43
C LEU A 140 -6.94 -3.14 5.44
N THR A 141 -7.88 -4.04 5.69
CA THR A 141 -8.18 -5.14 4.76
C THR A 141 -9.48 -4.86 4.04
N GLY A 142 -9.45 -4.88 2.71
CA GLY A 142 -10.65 -4.89 1.87
C GLY A 142 -10.89 -6.28 1.27
N LYS A 143 -12.12 -6.56 0.84
CA LYS A 143 -12.48 -7.80 0.16
C LYS A 143 -13.02 -7.53 -1.23
N TYR A 144 -12.71 -8.40 -2.18
CA TYR A 144 -13.32 -8.35 -3.51
C TYR A 144 -13.55 -9.76 -4.05
N ARG A 145 -14.52 -9.91 -4.95
CA ARG A 145 -14.95 -11.17 -5.53
C ARG A 145 -15.35 -10.98 -6.99
#